data_AF-A0A3D3TGQ4-F1
#
_entry.id   AF-A0A3D3TGQ4-F1
#
_cell.length_a   1.000
_cell.length_b   1.000
_cell.length_c   1.000
_cell.angle_alpha   90.00
_cell.angle_beta   90.00
_cell.angle_gamma   90.00
#
_symmetry.space_group_name_H-M   'P 1'
#
loop_
_entity.id
_entity.type
_entity.pdbx_description
1 polymer ?
#
loop_
_entity_poly.entity_id
_entity_poly.type
_entity_poly.pdbx_seq_one_letter_code
_entity_poly.pdbx_strand_id
1 'polypeptide(L)'
;MDQLSLREIKRTNEKVRMWQKAFEIEDTAFIFKEMFRMTAEGYKHQSLDIPVKSRNPEDHQIISRFFYECLNFPGYFEQNEDGNFYFSGTF
;
A
#
# COMPACT_ATOMS: atom_id res chain seq x y z
N MET A 1 23.04 -17.25 -16.90
CA MET A 1 21.86 -16.38 -16.79
C MET A 1 20.66 -17.29 -16.71
N ASP A 2 19.88 -17.22 -15.63
CA ASP A 2 18.64 -18.00 -15.52
C ASP A 2 17.55 -17.35 -16.39
N GLN A 3 16.89 -18.13 -17.24
CA GLN A 3 15.75 -17.66 -18.03
C GLN A 3 14.49 -17.63 -17.14
N LEU A 4 13.80 -16.48 -17.12
CA LEU A 4 12.49 -16.36 -16.49
C LEU A 4 11.44 -17.17 -17.27
N SER A 5 10.62 -17.92 -16.55
CA SER A 5 9.47 -18.63 -17.11
C SER A 5 8.36 -17.67 -17.54
N LEU A 6 7.50 -18.12 -18.46
CA LEU A 6 6.31 -17.37 -18.89
C LEU A 6 5.38 -17.00 -17.72
N ARG A 7 5.32 -17.82 -16.67
CA ARG A 7 4.53 -17.55 -15.47
C ARG A 7 5.13 -16.39 -14.66
N GLU A 8 6.44 -16.35 -14.52
CA GLU A 8 7.15 -15.26 -13.83
C GLU A 8 7.02 -13.95 -14.60
N ILE A 9 7.14 -13.97 -15.93
CA ILE A 9 6.94 -12.78 -16.77
C ILE A 9 5.52 -12.22 -16.58
N LYS A 10 4.48 -13.07 -16.59
CA LYS A 10 3.09 -12.65 -16.36
C LYS A 10 2.92 -11.99 -14.99
N ARG A 11 3.41 -12.63 -13.93
CA ARG A 11 3.33 -12.10 -12.55
C ARG A 11 4.07 -10.76 -12.41
N THR A 12 5.23 -10.63 -13.05
CA THR A 12 5.99 -9.38 -13.07
C THR A 12 5.20 -8.26 -13.75
N ASN A 13 4.59 -8.54 -14.91
CA ASN A 13 3.76 -7.54 -15.60
C ASN A 13 2.55 -7.09 -14.77
N GLU A 14 1.91 -8.01 -14.04
CA GLU A 14 0.81 -7.67 -13.13
C GLU A 14 1.27 -6.76 -11.99
N LYS A 15 2.42 -7.05 -11.37
CA LYS A 15 3.01 -6.19 -10.35
C LYS A 15 3.35 -4.80 -10.90
N VAL A 16 3.99 -4.72 -12.07
CA VAL A 16 4.32 -3.42 -12.69
C VAL A 16 3.07 -2.58 -12.93
N ARG A 17 1.98 -3.17 -13.42
CA ARG A 17 0.70 -2.46 -13.60
C ARG A 17 0.12 -1.98 -12.27
N MET A 18 0.25 -2.78 -11.21
CA MET A 18 -0.22 -2.39 -9.88
C MET A 18 0.57 -1.21 -9.32
N TRP A 19 1.90 -1.21 -9.51
CA TRP A 19 2.74 -0.05 -9.19
C TRP A 19 2.28 1.19 -9.95
N GLN A 20 2.09 1.11 -11.27
CA GLN A 20 1.66 2.26 -12.06
C GLN A 20 0.34 2.86 -11.56
N LYS A 21 -0.68 2.01 -11.32
CA LYS A 21 -1.97 2.45 -10.79
C LYS A 21 -1.87 3.02 -9.39
N ALA A 22 -1.11 2.39 -8.49
CA ALA A 22 -1.03 2.85 -7.11
C ALA A 22 -0.38 4.24 -7.03
N PHE A 23 0.65 4.51 -7.84
CA PHE A 23 1.34 5.80 -7.86
C PHE A 23 0.56 6.95 -8.54
N GLU A 24 -0.55 6.65 -9.22
CA GLU A 24 -1.50 7.67 -9.68
C GLU A 24 -2.39 8.19 -8.54
N ILE A 25 -2.43 7.49 -7.39
CA ILE A 25 -3.21 7.87 -6.22
C ILE A 25 -2.31 8.59 -5.21
N GLU A 26 -2.65 9.85 -4.89
CA GLU A 26 -1.86 10.72 -3.98
C GLU A 26 -1.59 10.05 -2.62
N ASP A 27 -2.60 9.38 -2.06
CA ASP A 27 -2.50 8.72 -0.75
C ASP A 27 -1.46 7.60 -0.71
N THR A 28 -1.20 6.90 -1.83
CA THR A 28 -0.19 5.83 -1.88
C THR A 28 1.19 6.34 -1.50
N ALA A 29 1.59 7.48 -2.10
CA ALA A 29 2.89 8.08 -1.85
C ALA A 29 2.98 8.63 -0.42
N PHE A 30 1.89 9.18 0.11
CA PHE A 30 1.80 9.66 1.48
C PHE A 30 1.96 8.52 2.49
N ILE A 31 1.18 7.44 2.33
CA ILE A 31 1.27 6.24 3.17
C ILE A 31 2.69 5.70 3.14
N PHE A 32 3.27 5.49 1.96
CA PHE A 32 4.62 4.96 1.81
C PHE A 32 5.68 5.84 2.52
N LYS A 33 5.53 7.16 2.50
CA LYS A 33 6.41 8.11 3.19
C LYS A 33 6.30 7.99 4.71
N GLU A 34 5.09 7.95 5.25
CA GLU A 34 4.87 7.81 6.70
C GLU A 34 5.40 6.46 7.20
N MET A 35 5.15 5.40 6.44
CA MET A 35 5.70 4.06 6.67
C MET A 35 7.24 4.06 6.76
N PHE A 36 7.91 4.72 5.81
CA PHE A 36 9.37 4.83 5.81
C PHE A 36 9.90 5.67 6.98
N ARG A 37 9.22 6.80 7.29
CA ARG A 37 9.56 7.66 8.43
C ARG A 37 9.51 6.88 9.74
N MET A 38 8.44 6.14 9.98
CA MET A 38 8.26 5.34 11.20
C MET A 38 9.31 4.23 11.33
N THR A 39 9.63 3.57 10.21
CA THR A 39 10.70 2.56 10.17
C THR A 39 12.06 3.18 10.54
N ALA A 40 12.37 4.36 10.01
CA ALA A 40 13.61 5.09 10.31
C ALA A 40 13.68 5.56 11.77
N GLU A 41 12.53 5.91 12.36
CA GLU A 41 12.41 6.30 13.77
C GLU A 41 12.45 5.10 14.74
N GLY A 42 12.51 3.86 14.23
CA GLY A 42 12.68 2.66 15.03
C GLY A 42 11.38 2.09 15.62
N TYR A 43 10.21 2.58 15.19
CA TYR A 43 8.93 1.99 15.54
C TYR A 43 8.79 0.64 14.82
N LYS A 44 8.77 -0.44 15.60
CA LYS A 44 8.55 -1.81 15.12
C LYS A 44 7.30 -2.38 15.78
N HIS A 45 6.49 -3.15 15.06
CA HIS A 45 5.34 -3.88 15.61
C HIS A 45 4.24 -2.99 16.22
N GLN A 46 4.06 -1.78 15.69
CA GLN A 46 2.96 -0.91 16.07
C GLN A 46 1.92 -0.82 14.95
N SER A 47 0.64 -0.77 15.34
CA SER A 47 -0.45 -0.41 14.45
C SER A 47 -0.30 1.06 14.07
N LEU A 48 -0.41 1.35 12.78
CA LEU A 48 -0.28 2.70 12.24
C LEU A 48 -1.57 3.12 11.58
N ASP A 49 -2.22 4.15 12.13
CA ASP A 49 -3.39 4.76 11.53
C ASP A 49 -2.96 6.02 10.76
N ILE A 50 -2.80 5.87 9.44
CA ILE A 50 -2.35 6.94 8.56
C ILE A 50 -3.59 7.59 7.92
N PRO A 51 -3.85 8.90 8.15
CA PRO A 51 -5.00 9.56 7.55
C PRO A 51 -4.86 9.62 6.02
N VAL A 52 -5.96 9.37 5.32
CA VAL A 52 -6.00 9.39 3.84
C VAL A 52 -7.07 10.36 3.34
N LYS A 53 -6.85 10.95 2.17
CA LYS A 53 -7.78 11.92 1.57
C LYS A 53 -8.82 11.25 0.68
N SER A 54 -8.44 10.17 -0.02
CA SER A 54 -9.28 9.50 -0.99
C SER A 54 -10.51 8.94 -0.30
N ARG A 55 -11.66 9.23 -0.91
CA ARG A 55 -12.97 8.68 -0.52
C ARG A 55 -13.44 7.63 -1.52
N ASN A 56 -12.63 7.32 -2.54
CA ASN A 56 -12.97 6.37 -3.58
C ASN A 56 -12.63 4.94 -3.12
N PRO A 57 -13.62 4.03 -3.01
CA PRO A 57 -13.37 2.65 -2.61
C PRO A 57 -12.44 1.89 -3.58
N GLU A 58 -12.40 2.26 -4.86
CA GLU A 58 -11.49 1.65 -5.83
C GLU A 58 -10.03 1.98 -5.51
N ASP A 59 -9.75 3.24 -5.18
CA ASP A 59 -8.42 3.67 -4.75
C ASP A 59 -7.98 2.90 -3.50
N HIS A 60 -8.89 2.73 -2.53
CA HIS A 60 -8.63 1.96 -1.31
C HIS A 60 -8.24 0.51 -1.62
N GLN A 61 -8.97 -0.14 -2.53
CA GLN A 61 -8.65 -1.51 -2.95
C GLN A 61 -7.29 -1.60 -3.66
N ILE A 62 -6.97 -0.64 -4.54
CA ILE A 62 -5.69 -0.60 -5.25
C ILE A 62 -4.55 -0.42 -4.24
N ILE A 63 -4.69 0.52 -3.31
CA ILE A 63 -3.68 0.80 -2.27
C ILE A 63 -3.45 -0.44 -1.39
N SER A 64 -4.51 -1.02 -0.81
CA SER A 64 -4.39 -2.21 0.05
C SER A 64 -3.72 -3.38 -0.69
N ARG A 65 -4.11 -3.63 -1.94
CA ARG A 65 -3.47 -4.68 -2.75
C ARG A 65 -2.03 -4.38 -3.08
N PHE A 66 -1.70 -3.13 -3.40
CA PHE A 66 -0.33 -2.71 -3.66
C PHE A 66 0.57 -2.99 -2.46
N PHE A 67 0.18 -2.52 -1.27
CA PHE A 67 0.96 -2.75 -0.06
C PHE A 67 1.13 -4.24 0.24
N TYR A 68 0.06 -5.04 0.11
CA TYR A 68 0.14 -6.48 0.35
C TYR A 68 0.96 -7.23 -0.71
N GLU A 69 0.64 -7.09 -1.99
CA GLU A 69 1.21 -7.91 -3.06
C GLU A 69 2.59 -7.44 -3.53
N CYS A 70 2.86 -6.14 -3.46
CA CYS A 70 4.12 -5.54 -3.91
C CYS A 70 5.11 -5.32 -2.78
N LEU A 71 4.65 -4.94 -1.59
CA LEU A 71 5.51 -4.57 -0.46
C LEU A 71 5.46 -5.57 0.70
N ASN A 72 4.63 -6.61 0.61
CA ASN A 72 4.41 -7.61 1.67
C ASN A 72 4.00 -6.96 3.01
N PHE A 73 3.23 -5.88 2.92
CA PHE A 73 2.74 -5.11 4.05
C PHE A 73 1.20 -5.20 4.09
N PRO A 74 0.62 -5.96 5.05
CA PRO A 74 -0.82 -6.04 5.17
C PRO A 74 -1.38 -4.76 5.77
N GLY A 75 -2.22 -4.06 5.00
CA GLY A 75 -2.95 -2.88 5.48
C GLY A 75 -4.33 -2.73 4.83
N TYR A 76 -5.25 -2.11 5.56
CA TYR A 76 -6.66 -1.98 5.24
C TYR A 76 -7.17 -0.58 5.59
N PHE A 77 -8.31 -0.19 5.01
CA PHE A 77 -8.91 1.12 5.26
C PHE A 77 -10.01 1.01 6.32
N GLU A 78 -10.00 1.95 7.26
CA GLU A 78 -11.06 2.13 8.26
C GLU A 78 -11.61 3.55 8.20
N GLN A 79 -12.84 3.71 8.68
CA GLN A 79 -13.47 5.02 8.86
C GLN A 79 -13.76 5.21 10.36
N ASN A 80 -13.33 6.31 10.96
CA ASN A 80 -13.68 6.61 12.35
C ASN A 80 -15.10 7.18 12.48
N GLU A 81 -15.52 7.41 13.72
CA GLU A 81 -16.83 8.00 14.06
C GLU A 81 -17.05 9.40 13.46
N ASP A 82 -15.97 10.16 13.23
CA ASP A 82 -16.03 11.48 12.56
C ASP A 82 -16.13 11.38 11.03
N GLY A 83 -16.16 10.17 10.49
CA GLY A 83 -16.22 9.91 9.06
C GLY A 83 -14.90 10.09 8.33
N ASN A 84 -13.76 10.26 9.01
CA ASN A 84 -12.44 10.32 8.39
C ASN A 84 -11.93 8.93 8.04
N PHE A 85 -11.21 8.79 6.92
CA PHE A 85 -10.60 7.51 6.53
C PHE A 85 -9.14 7.45 6.94
N TYR A 86 -8.72 6.23 7.29
CA TYR A 86 -7.36 5.90 7.67
C TYR A 86 -6.94 4.62 6.98
N PHE A 87 -5.67 4.53 6.61
CA PHE A 87 -5.03 3.28 6.27
C PHE A 87 -4.36 2.73 7.52
N SER A 88 -4.80 1.56 7.97
CA SER A 88 -4.27 0.86 9.14
C SER A 88 -3.46 -0.37 8.71
N GLY A 89 -2.33 -0.62 9.37
CA GLY A 89 -1.47 -1.77 9.11
C GLY A 89 -0.44 -2.01 10.21
N THR A 90 0.08 -3.23 10.30
CA THR A 90 1.08 -3.63 11.31
C THR A 90 2.44 -3.88 10.65
N PHE A 91 3.49 -3.27 11.23
CA PHE A 91 4.89 -3.34 10.77
C PHE A 91 5.76 -4.39 11.44
#